data_AF-A0A101J721-F1
#
_entry.id   AF-A0A101J721-F1
#
_cell.length_a   1.000
_cell.length_b   1.000
_cell.length_c   1.000
_cell.angle_alpha   90.00
_cell.angle_beta   90.00
_cell.angle_gamma   90.00
#
_symmetry.space_group_name_H-M   'P 1'
#
loop_
_entity.id
_entity.type
_entity.pdbx_description
1 polymer ?
#
loop_
_entity_poly.entity_id
_entity_poly.type
_entity_poly.pdbx_seq_one_letter_code
_entity_poly.pdbx_strand_id
1 'polypeptide(L)'
;MSKEISVELPVTEKKHWKNEHKQAEYTKHIKLIGQNIIHSSVEARHDITLDSMDSELFKTVLEETGLIETPVHCFWDFTHVADISYIYKKSITALLYKWNPQFRLIVFYNVKDSVRIIVESFAAVVPESIVVLITDSYRQAIDAVLEYNKGNAPETEPPSHAETMKKRFLAYLARMSWFDMFDEHIAVPEFNDNYYTFFKAIEAMQADLREKEKEKAMELEQMKQDNEQKITDAVIKLNAQIELNKKQTREYEKEVAELKSRIANQDMELTRVSTAIAEKTTALRNLLDQIYALDIDQDVKRQMTDSCLSLIETETIEKRLNIELTESDSVFLSKLQKKHPNLNQRELRISLLVKLNYDTKEIARSVGISTRGMESIRYRMHKKLNLGKHQSIKTYLSDLAVIF
;
A
#
# COMPACT_ATOMS: atom_id res chain seq x y z
N MET A 1 -50.58 3.74 -59.72
CA MET A 1 -50.78 4.26 -58.35
C MET A 1 -50.93 3.08 -57.41
N SER A 2 -49.81 2.52 -56.98
CA SER A 2 -49.77 1.40 -56.04
C SER A 2 -49.71 1.98 -54.64
N LYS A 3 -50.73 1.70 -53.81
CA LYS A 3 -50.72 2.06 -52.40
C LYS A 3 -49.62 1.24 -51.72
N GLU A 4 -48.49 1.86 -51.42
CA GLU A 4 -47.49 1.31 -50.50
C GLU A 4 -48.14 1.18 -49.12
N ILE A 5 -48.43 -0.05 -48.72
CA ILE A 5 -48.85 -0.37 -47.37
C ILE A 5 -47.59 -0.25 -46.50
N SER A 6 -47.49 0.81 -45.71
CA SER A 6 -46.43 0.96 -44.71
C SER A 6 -46.60 -0.15 -43.68
N VAL A 7 -45.68 -1.13 -43.66
CA VAL A 7 -45.64 -2.18 -42.65
C VAL A 7 -44.96 -1.60 -41.41
N GLU A 8 -45.74 -1.07 -40.48
CA GLU A 8 -45.24 -0.70 -39.16
C GLU A 8 -45.07 -1.96 -38.31
N LEU A 9 -43.81 -2.37 -38.09
CA LEU A 9 -43.48 -3.46 -37.19
C LEU A 9 -43.57 -3.00 -35.73
N PRO A 10 -44.07 -3.84 -34.80
CA PRO A 10 -44.18 -3.47 -33.39
C PRO A 10 -42.80 -3.19 -32.80
N VAL A 11 -42.69 -2.16 -31.96
CA VAL A 11 -41.45 -1.81 -31.27
C VAL A 11 -41.60 -2.11 -29.78
N THR A 12 -40.67 -2.88 -29.24
CA THR A 12 -40.55 -3.16 -27.81
C THR A 12 -39.31 -2.46 -27.27
N GLU A 13 -39.49 -1.70 -26.19
CA GLU A 13 -38.43 -1.01 -25.47
C GLU A 13 -38.64 -1.13 -23.96
N LYS A 14 -37.54 -1.15 -23.20
CA LYS A 14 -37.56 -1.13 -21.73
C LYS A 14 -36.71 0.01 -21.20
N LYS A 15 -37.05 0.51 -20.00
CA LYS A 15 -36.38 1.68 -19.40
C LYS A 15 -34.87 1.50 -19.23
N HIS A 16 -34.41 0.28 -18.97
CA HIS A 16 -33.00 -0.06 -18.78
C HIS A 16 -32.30 -0.55 -20.06
N TRP A 17 -32.98 -0.62 -21.21
CA TRP A 17 -32.37 -0.93 -22.51
C TRP A 17 -31.69 0.30 -23.11
N LYS A 18 -30.90 0.97 -22.29
CA LYS A 18 -30.09 2.12 -22.66
C LYS A 18 -28.86 2.23 -21.78
N ASN A 19 -27.79 2.79 -22.32
CA ASN A 19 -26.58 3.10 -21.56
C ASN A 19 -26.15 4.55 -21.83
N GLU A 20 -25.78 5.27 -20.77
CA GLU A 20 -25.41 6.69 -20.84
C GLU A 20 -23.88 6.82 -20.88
N HIS A 21 -23.36 7.36 -21.98
CA HIS A 21 -21.94 7.62 -22.18
C HIS A 21 -21.63 9.08 -21.84
N LYS A 22 -21.58 9.38 -20.54
CA LYS A 22 -21.48 10.76 -20.02
C LYS A 22 -20.31 11.57 -20.57
N GLN A 23 -19.15 10.93 -20.75
CA GLN A 23 -17.95 11.61 -21.24
C GLN A 23 -18.02 11.90 -22.76
N ALA A 24 -18.76 11.08 -23.50
CA ALA A 24 -18.94 11.22 -24.94
C ALA A 24 -20.26 11.90 -25.32
N GLU A 25 -21.04 12.33 -24.33
CA GLU A 25 -22.27 13.13 -24.47
C GLU A 25 -23.38 12.47 -25.32
N TYR A 26 -23.50 11.15 -25.25
CA TYR A 26 -24.59 10.42 -25.90
C TYR A 26 -25.20 9.34 -25.01
N THR A 27 -26.44 8.97 -25.32
CA THR A 27 -27.09 7.78 -24.76
C THR A 27 -27.33 6.77 -25.86
N LYS A 28 -26.88 5.54 -25.66
CA LYS A 28 -27.16 4.44 -26.58
C LYS A 28 -28.45 3.76 -26.17
N HIS A 29 -29.32 3.49 -27.13
CA HIS A 29 -30.60 2.82 -26.96
C HIS A 29 -30.61 1.52 -27.76
N ILE A 30 -31.18 0.47 -27.16
CA ILE A 30 -31.46 -0.79 -27.86
C ILE A 30 -32.95 -1.08 -27.79
N LYS A 31 -33.55 -1.41 -28.92
CA LYS A 31 -34.96 -1.77 -29.04
C LYS A 31 -35.10 -3.08 -29.82
N LEU A 32 -36.20 -3.79 -29.57
CA LEU A 32 -36.62 -4.92 -30.41
C LEU A 32 -37.71 -4.42 -31.36
N ILE A 33 -37.50 -4.62 -32.66
CA ILE A 33 -38.49 -4.33 -33.71
C ILE A 33 -38.99 -5.67 -34.26
N GLY A 34 -40.32 -5.80 -34.41
CA GLY A 34 -40.94 -7.03 -34.84
C GLY A 34 -40.64 -8.18 -33.87
N GLN A 35 -40.18 -9.31 -34.41
CA GLN A 35 -39.90 -10.52 -33.64
C GLN A 35 -38.41 -10.74 -33.38
N ASN A 36 -37.51 -10.27 -34.25
CA ASN A 36 -36.10 -10.64 -34.20
C ASN A 36 -35.13 -9.55 -34.72
N ILE A 37 -35.56 -8.29 -34.81
CA ILE A 37 -34.70 -7.18 -35.25
C ILE A 37 -34.25 -6.39 -34.04
N ILE A 38 -32.95 -6.43 -33.73
CA ILE A 38 -32.36 -5.63 -32.66
C ILE A 38 -31.88 -4.31 -33.25
N HIS A 39 -32.48 -3.21 -32.80
CA HIS A 39 -32.17 -1.87 -33.26
C HIS A 39 -31.33 -1.13 -32.24
N SER A 40 -30.12 -0.73 -32.63
CA SER A 40 -29.19 0.06 -31.85
C SER A 40 -29.15 1.48 -32.42
N SER A 41 -29.47 2.47 -31.59
CA SER A 41 -29.42 3.88 -31.96
C SER A 41 -28.72 4.72 -30.89
N VAL A 42 -28.30 5.91 -31.29
CA VAL A 42 -27.63 6.87 -30.42
C VAL A 42 -28.48 8.14 -30.34
N GLU A 43 -28.86 8.52 -29.12
CA GLU A 43 -29.46 9.81 -28.81
C GLU A 43 -28.34 10.79 -28.43
N ALA A 44 -28.11 11.81 -29.27
CA ALA A 44 -27.13 12.85 -29.07
C ALA A 44 -27.62 14.19 -29.65
N ARG A 45 -27.07 15.32 -29.15
CA ARG A 45 -27.41 16.67 -29.66
C ARG A 45 -26.49 17.15 -30.78
N HIS A 46 -25.40 16.43 -31.01
CA HIS A 46 -24.38 16.73 -32.00
C HIS A 46 -23.79 15.43 -32.54
N ASP A 47 -22.84 15.57 -33.45
CA ASP A 47 -22.06 14.47 -33.99
C ASP A 47 -21.12 13.90 -32.93
N ILE A 48 -21.07 12.58 -32.81
CA ILE A 48 -20.30 11.87 -31.78
C ILE A 48 -19.30 10.90 -32.37
N THR A 49 -18.33 10.53 -31.52
CA THR A 49 -17.42 9.42 -31.75
C THR A 49 -17.90 8.22 -30.94
N LEU A 50 -18.14 7.09 -31.59
CA LEU A 50 -18.39 5.83 -30.89
C LEU A 50 -17.11 5.38 -30.20
N ASP A 51 -17.09 5.39 -28.88
CA ASP A 51 -15.90 5.20 -28.06
C ASP A 51 -15.84 3.85 -27.34
N SER A 52 -17.01 3.25 -27.06
CA SER A 52 -17.12 1.95 -26.40
C SER A 52 -18.30 1.12 -26.92
N MET A 53 -18.17 -0.21 -26.85
CA MET A 53 -19.21 -1.14 -27.30
C MET A 53 -20.01 -1.67 -26.12
N ASP A 54 -21.31 -1.40 -26.09
CA ASP A 54 -22.24 -1.87 -25.06
C ASP A 54 -22.62 -3.36 -25.22
N SER A 55 -21.63 -4.25 -25.22
CA SER A 55 -21.84 -5.70 -25.40
C SER A 55 -22.74 -6.30 -24.32
N GLU A 56 -22.58 -5.88 -23.07
CA GLU A 56 -23.41 -6.35 -21.95
C GLU A 56 -24.87 -5.91 -22.12
N LEU A 57 -25.11 -4.65 -22.49
CA LEU A 57 -26.46 -4.15 -22.75
C LEU A 57 -27.13 -4.95 -23.88
N PHE A 58 -26.38 -5.19 -24.96
CA PHE A 58 -26.88 -5.94 -26.11
C PHE A 58 -27.18 -7.41 -25.73
N LYS A 59 -26.33 -8.04 -24.92
CA LYS A 59 -26.57 -9.38 -24.37
C LYS A 59 -27.81 -9.43 -23.47
N THR A 60 -27.97 -8.48 -22.55
CA THR A 60 -29.16 -8.36 -21.68
C THR A 60 -30.44 -8.26 -22.51
N VAL A 61 -30.44 -7.46 -23.59
CA VAL A 61 -31.61 -7.35 -24.47
C VAL A 61 -31.93 -8.69 -25.13
N LEU A 62 -30.93 -9.42 -25.63
CA LEU A 62 -31.16 -10.75 -26.21
C LEU A 62 -31.68 -11.77 -25.20
N GLU A 63 -31.16 -11.76 -23.96
CA GLU A 63 -31.63 -12.65 -22.90
C GLU A 63 -33.08 -12.36 -22.51
N GLU A 64 -33.43 -11.09 -22.32
CA GLU A 64 -34.77 -10.67 -21.91
C GLU A 64 -35.84 -10.82 -22.99
N THR A 65 -35.41 -10.89 -24.25
CA THR A 65 -36.29 -11.14 -25.40
C THR A 65 -36.36 -12.62 -25.77
N GLY A 66 -35.53 -13.47 -25.15
CA GLY A 66 -35.44 -14.90 -25.46
C GLY A 66 -34.74 -15.18 -26.79
N LEU A 67 -33.97 -14.22 -27.33
CA LEU A 67 -33.37 -14.29 -28.66
C LEU A 67 -31.90 -14.74 -28.67
N ILE A 68 -31.30 -15.02 -27.50
CA ILE A 68 -29.87 -15.30 -27.33
C ILE A 68 -29.32 -16.45 -28.22
N GLU A 69 -30.12 -17.49 -28.45
CA GLU A 69 -29.78 -18.66 -29.29
C GLU A 69 -30.54 -18.68 -30.61
N THR A 70 -31.22 -17.58 -30.96
CA THR A 70 -32.05 -17.51 -32.16
C THR A 70 -31.42 -16.61 -33.22
N PRO A 71 -31.68 -16.86 -34.52
CA PRO A 71 -31.24 -15.98 -35.58
C PRO A 71 -31.85 -14.58 -35.47
N VAL A 72 -31.01 -13.55 -35.40
CA VAL A 72 -31.42 -12.15 -35.29
C VAL A 72 -30.86 -11.29 -36.41
N HIS A 73 -31.56 -10.21 -36.71
CA HIS A 73 -31.08 -9.12 -37.55
C HIS A 73 -30.73 -7.91 -36.69
N CYS A 74 -29.74 -7.13 -37.11
CA CYS A 74 -29.28 -5.97 -36.35
C CYS A 74 -29.34 -4.70 -37.19
N PHE A 75 -29.95 -3.66 -36.65
CA PHE A 75 -29.96 -2.32 -37.24
C PHE A 75 -29.10 -1.37 -36.44
N TRP A 76 -28.20 -0.68 -37.10
CA TRP A 76 -27.31 0.30 -36.49
C TRP A 76 -27.57 1.66 -37.12
N ASP A 77 -28.09 2.58 -36.31
CA ASP A 77 -28.37 3.96 -36.69
C ASP A 77 -27.11 4.82 -36.58
N PHE A 78 -26.66 5.38 -37.71
CA PHE A 78 -25.46 6.21 -37.77
C PHE A 78 -25.76 7.71 -37.89
N THR A 79 -27.01 8.14 -37.68
CA THR A 79 -27.46 9.54 -37.82
C THR A 79 -26.51 10.53 -37.13
N HIS A 80 -26.12 10.24 -35.88
CA HIS A 80 -25.23 11.10 -35.10
C HIS A 80 -23.77 10.62 -35.07
N VAL A 81 -23.43 9.51 -35.73
CA VAL A 81 -22.08 8.93 -35.69
C VAL A 81 -21.21 9.56 -36.76
N ALA A 82 -20.22 10.35 -36.34
CA ALA A 82 -19.27 11.00 -37.25
C ALA A 82 -17.86 10.40 -37.21
N ASP A 83 -17.52 9.65 -36.15
CA ASP A 83 -16.25 8.93 -36.04
C ASP A 83 -16.39 7.66 -35.17
N ILE A 84 -15.41 6.76 -35.23
CA ILE A 84 -15.36 5.51 -34.48
C ILE A 84 -13.95 5.32 -33.90
N SER A 85 -13.87 5.20 -32.58
CA SER A 85 -12.60 5.06 -31.86
C SER A 85 -11.89 3.74 -32.16
N TYR A 86 -10.57 3.73 -31.90
CA TYR A 86 -9.77 2.50 -31.95
C TYR A 86 -10.31 1.42 -30.99
N ILE A 87 -10.72 1.82 -29.77
CA ILE A 87 -11.24 0.89 -28.76
C ILE A 87 -12.53 0.24 -29.27
N TYR A 88 -13.44 1.02 -29.86
CA TYR A 88 -14.68 0.49 -30.41
C TYR A 88 -14.42 -0.52 -31.52
N LYS A 89 -13.50 -0.21 -32.45
CA LYS A 89 -13.06 -1.10 -33.53
C LYS A 89 -12.50 -2.42 -32.98
N LYS A 90 -11.69 -2.36 -31.92
CA LYS A 90 -11.17 -3.54 -31.21
C LYS A 90 -12.27 -4.38 -30.54
N SER A 91 -13.29 -3.73 -29.99
CA SER A 91 -14.41 -4.44 -29.34
C SER A 91 -15.27 -5.25 -30.31
N ILE A 92 -15.36 -4.84 -31.59
CA ILE A 92 -16.05 -5.61 -32.64
C ILE A 92 -15.51 -7.04 -32.73
N THR A 93 -14.20 -7.24 -32.56
CA THR A 93 -13.58 -8.56 -32.57
C THR A 93 -14.17 -9.49 -31.53
N ALA A 94 -14.41 -8.99 -30.32
CA ALA A 94 -15.01 -9.76 -29.25
C ALA A 94 -16.48 -10.11 -29.56
N LEU A 95 -17.24 -9.15 -30.10
CA LEU A 95 -18.62 -9.37 -30.51
C LEU A 95 -18.75 -10.48 -31.57
N LEU A 96 -17.95 -10.41 -32.64
CA LEU A 96 -18.04 -11.34 -33.76
C LEU A 96 -17.45 -12.73 -33.45
N TYR A 97 -16.26 -12.80 -32.85
CA TYR A 97 -15.50 -14.06 -32.78
C TYR A 97 -15.50 -14.72 -31.39
N LYS A 98 -15.73 -13.95 -30.31
CA LYS A 98 -15.74 -14.53 -28.95
C LYS A 98 -17.15 -14.87 -28.49
N TRP A 99 -18.11 -13.97 -28.72
CA TRP A 99 -19.49 -14.20 -28.31
C TRP A 99 -20.33 -14.92 -29.38
N ASN A 100 -20.06 -14.64 -30.66
CA ASN A 100 -20.64 -15.32 -31.83
C ASN A 100 -22.19 -15.46 -31.79
N PRO A 101 -22.95 -14.35 -31.63
CA PRO A 101 -24.40 -14.38 -31.74
C PRO A 101 -24.84 -14.78 -33.16
N GLN A 102 -26.04 -15.36 -33.29
CA GLN A 102 -26.56 -15.85 -34.58
C GLN A 102 -27.06 -14.71 -35.49
N PHE A 103 -26.18 -13.77 -35.85
CA PHE A 103 -26.51 -12.74 -36.82
C PHE A 103 -26.78 -13.35 -38.21
N ARG A 104 -27.82 -12.86 -38.88
CA ARG A 104 -28.12 -13.17 -40.28
C ARG A 104 -27.94 -11.98 -41.19
N LEU A 105 -28.42 -10.83 -40.75
CA LEU A 105 -28.36 -9.57 -41.48
C LEU A 105 -28.01 -8.44 -40.53
N ILE A 106 -27.02 -7.63 -40.89
CA ILE A 106 -26.68 -6.38 -40.22
C ILE A 106 -26.92 -5.25 -41.21
N VAL A 107 -27.75 -4.28 -40.83
CA VAL A 107 -28.04 -3.11 -41.66
C VAL A 107 -27.57 -1.86 -40.95
N PHE A 108 -26.69 -1.12 -41.62
CA PHE A 108 -26.32 0.23 -41.22
C PHE A 108 -27.15 1.21 -42.04
N TYR A 109 -27.60 2.30 -41.42
CA TYR A 109 -28.28 3.36 -42.14
C TYR A 109 -27.89 4.74 -41.64
N ASN A 110 -28.06 5.76 -42.48
CA ASN A 110 -27.59 7.13 -42.23
C ASN A 110 -26.06 7.21 -41.99
N VAL A 111 -25.29 6.37 -42.70
CA VAL A 111 -23.84 6.32 -42.57
C VAL A 111 -23.21 7.52 -43.27
N LYS A 112 -22.50 8.37 -42.52
CA LYS A 112 -21.77 9.51 -43.06
C LYS A 112 -20.52 9.08 -43.82
N ASP A 113 -20.10 9.88 -44.80
CA ASP A 113 -18.89 9.63 -45.59
C ASP A 113 -17.63 9.48 -44.73
N SER A 114 -17.54 10.21 -43.61
CA SER A 114 -16.40 10.15 -42.68
C SER A 114 -16.17 8.76 -42.06
N VAL A 115 -17.24 7.99 -41.84
CA VAL A 115 -17.20 6.65 -41.23
C VAL A 115 -17.55 5.53 -42.20
N ARG A 116 -17.96 5.86 -43.43
CA ARG A 116 -18.38 4.88 -44.44
C ARG A 116 -17.31 3.83 -44.70
N ILE A 117 -16.05 4.24 -44.84
CA ILE A 117 -14.94 3.31 -45.07
C ILE A 117 -14.77 2.32 -43.92
N ILE A 118 -15.07 2.73 -42.68
CA ILE A 118 -15.01 1.87 -41.50
C ILE A 118 -16.15 0.84 -41.56
N VAL A 119 -17.36 1.26 -41.91
CA VAL A 119 -18.50 0.32 -42.07
C VAL A 119 -18.26 -0.67 -43.22
N GLU A 120 -17.71 -0.21 -44.35
CA GLU A 120 -17.30 -1.09 -45.46
C GLU A 120 -16.18 -2.06 -45.04
N SER A 121 -15.23 -1.61 -44.23
CA SER A 121 -14.16 -2.46 -43.69
C SER A 121 -14.71 -3.51 -42.74
N PHE A 122 -15.70 -3.16 -41.91
CA PHE A 122 -16.43 -4.10 -41.08
C PHE A 122 -17.14 -5.16 -41.94
N ALA A 123 -17.90 -4.73 -42.95
CA ALA A 123 -18.59 -5.64 -43.88
C ALA A 123 -17.62 -6.60 -44.60
N ALA A 124 -16.36 -6.20 -44.79
CA ALA A 124 -15.34 -7.01 -45.43
C ALA A 124 -14.71 -8.09 -44.51
N VAL A 125 -14.80 -7.94 -43.19
CA VAL A 125 -14.22 -8.90 -42.21
C VAL A 125 -15.25 -9.77 -41.51
N VAL A 126 -16.52 -9.40 -41.55
CA VAL A 126 -17.62 -10.20 -41.00
C VAL A 126 -17.70 -11.57 -41.71
N PRO A 127 -18.00 -12.68 -40.97
CA PRO A 127 -18.21 -14.00 -41.56
C PRO A 127 -19.16 -14.00 -42.76
N GLU A 128 -18.88 -14.82 -43.78
CA GLU A 128 -19.69 -14.91 -45.01
C GLU A 128 -21.14 -15.34 -44.75
N SER A 129 -21.41 -15.96 -43.60
CA SER A 129 -22.76 -16.34 -43.16
C SER A 129 -23.64 -15.15 -42.74
N ILE A 130 -23.04 -13.98 -42.54
CA ILE A 130 -23.73 -12.75 -42.11
C ILE A 130 -23.72 -11.77 -43.29
N VAL A 131 -24.91 -11.37 -43.73
CA VAL A 131 -25.05 -10.34 -44.75
C VAL A 131 -24.95 -8.97 -44.09
N VAL A 132 -24.20 -8.05 -44.69
CA VAL A 132 -24.08 -6.66 -44.22
C VAL A 132 -24.55 -5.73 -45.32
N LEU A 133 -25.50 -4.85 -44.99
CA LEU A 133 -26.06 -3.85 -45.91
C LEU A 133 -25.85 -2.44 -45.34
N ILE A 134 -25.66 -1.49 -46.26
CA ILE A 134 -25.62 -0.07 -45.96
C ILE A 134 -26.76 0.58 -46.76
N THR A 135 -27.67 1.25 -46.06
CA THR A 135 -28.88 1.87 -46.65
C THR A 135 -28.96 3.34 -46.27
N ASP A 136 -29.80 4.11 -46.95
CA ASP A 136 -29.89 5.55 -46.73
C ASP A 136 -30.85 5.94 -45.59
N SER A 137 -31.69 5.03 -45.12
CA SER A 137 -32.69 5.35 -44.09
C SER A 137 -33.22 4.12 -43.35
N TYR A 138 -33.81 4.36 -42.18
CA TYR A 138 -34.52 3.33 -41.40
C TYR A 138 -35.58 2.58 -42.22
N ARG A 139 -36.31 3.27 -43.10
CA ARG A 139 -37.33 2.65 -43.95
C ARG A 139 -36.72 1.63 -44.91
N GLN A 140 -35.67 2.02 -45.62
CA GLN A 140 -34.95 1.10 -46.51
C GLN A 140 -34.34 -0.08 -45.75
N ALA A 141 -33.90 0.13 -44.50
CA ALA A 141 -33.41 -0.97 -43.66
C ALA A 141 -34.51 -2.00 -43.36
N ILE A 142 -35.73 -1.55 -43.02
CA ILE A 142 -36.90 -2.42 -42.82
C ILE A 142 -37.22 -3.17 -44.11
N ASP A 143 -37.30 -2.47 -45.23
CA ASP A 143 -37.60 -3.09 -46.54
C ASP A 143 -36.56 -4.16 -46.88
N ALA A 144 -35.26 -3.90 -46.62
CA ALA A 144 -34.18 -4.85 -46.87
C ALA A 144 -34.29 -6.13 -46.00
N VAL A 145 -34.65 -6.02 -44.72
CA VAL A 145 -34.90 -7.22 -43.88
C VAL A 145 -36.12 -7.99 -44.36
N LEU A 146 -37.19 -7.29 -44.72
CA LEU A 146 -38.42 -7.95 -45.19
C LEU A 146 -38.18 -8.72 -46.48
N GLU A 147 -37.40 -8.18 -47.42
CA GLU A 147 -37.01 -8.88 -48.64
C GLU A 147 -36.06 -10.06 -48.35
N TYR A 148 -35.05 -9.85 -47.50
CA TYR A 148 -34.15 -10.93 -47.07
C TYR A 148 -34.92 -12.11 -46.45
N ASN A 149 -35.91 -11.84 -45.60
CA ASN A 149 -36.74 -12.86 -44.96
C ASN A 149 -37.69 -13.59 -45.93
N LYS A 150 -38.01 -12.99 -47.08
CA LYS A 150 -38.74 -13.68 -48.16
C LYS A 150 -37.85 -14.63 -48.96
N GLY A 151 -36.54 -14.69 -48.67
CA GLY A 151 -35.56 -15.46 -49.43
C GLY A 151 -35.06 -14.72 -50.67
N ASN A 152 -35.45 -13.46 -50.85
CA ASN A 152 -34.89 -12.59 -51.88
C ASN A 152 -33.55 -12.10 -51.34
N ALA A 153 -32.47 -12.78 -51.73
CA ALA A 153 -31.14 -12.23 -51.52
C ALA A 153 -31.10 -10.84 -52.19
N PRO A 154 -30.44 -9.84 -51.58
CA PRO A 154 -30.18 -8.59 -52.28
C PRO A 154 -29.51 -8.96 -53.61
N GLU A 155 -30.18 -8.70 -54.74
CA GLU A 155 -29.62 -8.97 -56.06
C GLU A 155 -28.38 -8.08 -56.23
N THR A 156 -27.22 -8.63 -55.92
CA THR A 156 -25.95 -8.02 -56.28
C THR A 156 -25.45 -8.74 -57.51
N GLU A 157 -25.28 -8.01 -58.60
CA GLU A 157 -24.44 -8.48 -59.71
C GLU A 157 -23.13 -9.05 -59.16
N PRO A 158 -22.56 -10.09 -59.79
CA PRO A 158 -21.27 -10.62 -59.35
C PRO A 158 -20.29 -9.44 -59.24
N PRO A 159 -19.62 -9.27 -58.08
CA PRO A 159 -18.84 -8.07 -57.83
C PRO A 159 -17.79 -7.94 -58.91
N SER A 160 -17.66 -6.73 -59.44
CA SER A 160 -16.59 -6.42 -60.38
C SER A 160 -15.23 -6.74 -59.78
N HIS A 161 -14.23 -6.93 -60.64
CA HIS A 161 -12.85 -7.13 -60.17
C HIS A 161 -12.39 -6.00 -59.23
N ALA A 162 -12.76 -4.77 -59.55
CA ALA A 162 -12.47 -3.59 -58.73
C ALA A 162 -13.12 -3.67 -57.33
N GLU A 163 -14.39 -4.06 -57.24
CA GLU A 163 -15.09 -4.22 -55.96
C GLU A 163 -14.51 -5.37 -55.14
N THR A 164 -14.16 -6.47 -55.80
CA THR A 164 -13.49 -7.60 -55.16
C THR A 164 -12.14 -7.18 -54.57
N MET A 165 -11.32 -6.44 -55.32
CA MET A 165 -10.04 -5.94 -54.83
C MET A 165 -10.22 -4.93 -53.70
N LYS A 166 -11.18 -4.00 -53.81
CA LYS A 166 -11.52 -3.06 -52.73
C LYS A 166 -11.91 -3.79 -51.45
N LYS A 167 -12.83 -4.77 -51.53
CA LYS A 167 -13.28 -5.54 -50.37
C LYS A 167 -12.12 -6.28 -49.70
N ARG A 168 -11.27 -6.96 -50.49
CA ARG A 168 -10.10 -7.69 -49.97
C ARG A 168 -9.09 -6.75 -49.30
N PHE A 169 -8.84 -5.59 -49.91
CA PHE A 169 -7.94 -4.58 -49.37
C PHE A 169 -8.41 -4.07 -48.01
N LEU A 170 -9.70 -3.71 -47.90
CA LEU A 170 -10.30 -3.28 -46.64
C LEU A 170 -10.29 -4.39 -45.58
N ALA A 171 -10.54 -5.64 -45.98
CA ALA A 171 -10.50 -6.78 -45.08
C ALA A 171 -9.12 -6.95 -44.44
N TYR A 172 -8.04 -6.94 -45.22
CA TYR A 172 -6.68 -7.08 -44.69
C TYR A 172 -6.31 -5.94 -43.74
N LEU A 173 -6.63 -4.69 -44.10
CA LEU A 173 -6.39 -3.54 -43.22
C LEU A 173 -7.17 -3.64 -41.91
N ALA A 174 -8.44 -4.02 -41.95
CA ALA A 174 -9.24 -4.20 -40.75
C ALA A 174 -8.72 -5.33 -39.87
N ARG A 175 -8.38 -6.50 -40.44
CA ARG A 175 -7.78 -7.63 -39.70
C ARG A 175 -6.47 -7.24 -39.01
N MET A 176 -5.59 -6.52 -39.70
CA MET A 176 -4.36 -6.03 -39.10
C MET A 176 -4.63 -4.99 -38.01
N SER A 177 -5.43 -3.96 -38.30
CA SER A 177 -5.59 -2.81 -37.39
C SER A 177 -6.56 -3.06 -36.23
N TRP A 178 -7.59 -3.89 -36.41
CA TRP A 178 -8.63 -4.12 -35.41
C TRP A 178 -8.50 -5.49 -34.74
N PHE A 179 -7.95 -6.49 -35.43
CA PHE A 179 -7.86 -7.86 -34.91
C PHE A 179 -6.44 -8.28 -34.51
N ASP A 180 -5.43 -7.46 -34.77
CA ASP A 180 -4.00 -7.80 -34.59
C ASP A 180 -3.60 -9.08 -35.35
N MET A 181 -4.24 -9.34 -36.50
CA MET A 181 -3.99 -10.54 -37.30
C MET A 181 -2.86 -10.28 -38.30
N PHE A 182 -1.62 -10.39 -37.83
CA PHE A 182 -0.43 -10.14 -38.66
C PHE A 182 0.11 -11.38 -39.37
N ASP A 183 -0.44 -12.57 -39.10
CA ASP A 183 0.03 -13.85 -39.66
C ASP A 183 -0.78 -14.36 -40.86
N GLU A 184 -1.89 -13.71 -41.21
CA GLU A 184 -2.70 -14.13 -42.35
C GLU A 184 -1.97 -13.92 -43.68
N HIS A 185 -2.07 -14.90 -44.58
CA HIS A 185 -1.55 -14.77 -45.93
C HIS A 185 -2.36 -13.74 -46.73
N ILE A 186 -1.67 -12.73 -47.24
CA ILE A 186 -2.23 -11.76 -48.18
C ILE A 186 -2.07 -12.33 -49.59
N ALA A 187 -3.17 -12.79 -50.18
CA ALA A 187 -3.17 -13.22 -51.57
C ALA A 187 -3.02 -12.02 -52.52
N VAL A 188 -1.78 -11.72 -52.91
CA VAL A 188 -1.43 -10.60 -53.81
C VAL A 188 -1.93 -10.91 -55.24
N PRO A 189 -2.57 -9.95 -55.93
CA PRO A 189 -2.91 -10.08 -57.36
C PRO A 189 -1.67 -10.31 -58.24
N GLU A 190 -1.87 -10.64 -59.51
CA GLU A 190 -0.75 -10.75 -60.47
C GLU A 190 -0.04 -9.41 -60.68
N PHE A 191 1.23 -9.43 -61.08
CA PHE A 191 2.07 -8.22 -61.23
C PHE A 191 1.48 -7.17 -62.19
N ASN A 192 0.75 -7.60 -63.22
CA ASN A 192 0.14 -6.71 -64.21
C ASN A 192 -1.22 -6.14 -63.76
N ASP A 193 -1.72 -6.56 -62.59
CA ASP A 193 -2.96 -6.07 -62.04
C ASP A 193 -2.77 -4.65 -61.47
N ASN A 194 -3.71 -3.74 -61.77
CA ASN A 194 -3.69 -2.36 -61.28
C ASN A 194 -3.66 -2.25 -59.74
N TYR A 195 -4.07 -3.31 -59.03
CA TYR A 195 -4.09 -3.34 -57.57
C TYR A 195 -2.84 -3.97 -56.94
N TYR A 196 -1.93 -4.56 -57.74
CA TYR A 196 -0.75 -5.29 -57.25
C TYR A 196 0.06 -4.49 -56.20
N THR A 197 0.38 -3.23 -56.51
CA THR A 197 1.22 -2.37 -55.68
C THR A 197 0.59 -2.08 -54.31
N PHE A 198 -0.73 -1.93 -54.26
CA PHE A 198 -1.47 -1.70 -53.02
C PHE A 198 -1.39 -2.92 -52.09
N PHE A 199 -1.58 -4.13 -52.63
CA PHE A 199 -1.49 -5.36 -51.84
C PHE A 199 -0.06 -5.67 -51.40
N LYS A 200 0.94 -5.39 -52.25
CA LYS A 200 2.35 -5.47 -51.86
C LYS A 200 2.71 -4.50 -50.73
N ALA A 201 2.13 -3.30 -50.74
CA ALA A 201 2.33 -2.33 -49.65
C ALA A 201 1.73 -2.82 -48.33
N ILE A 202 0.53 -3.41 -48.36
CA ILE A 202 -0.06 -4.04 -47.16
C ILE A 202 0.80 -5.21 -46.67
N GLU A 203 1.27 -6.08 -47.56
CA GLU A 203 2.12 -7.22 -47.20
C GLU A 203 3.42 -6.78 -46.52
N ALA A 204 4.08 -5.75 -47.05
CA ALA A 204 5.26 -5.15 -46.41
C ALA A 204 4.92 -4.56 -45.03
N MET A 205 3.82 -3.82 -44.92
CA MET A 205 3.35 -3.26 -43.64
C MET A 205 3.00 -4.36 -42.62
N GLN A 206 2.43 -5.47 -43.07
CA GLN A 206 2.12 -6.62 -42.22
C GLN A 206 3.39 -7.26 -41.65
N ALA A 207 4.44 -7.40 -42.46
CA ALA A 207 5.73 -7.90 -42.01
C ALA A 207 6.35 -6.97 -40.95
N ASP A 208 6.32 -5.65 -41.18
CA ASP A 208 6.84 -4.67 -40.20
C ASP A 208 6.06 -4.69 -38.88
N LEU A 209 4.72 -4.82 -38.93
CA LEU A 209 3.89 -4.92 -37.73
C LEU A 209 4.15 -6.22 -36.96
N ARG A 210 4.38 -7.33 -37.66
CA ARG A 210 4.72 -8.62 -37.06
C ARG A 210 6.06 -8.55 -36.32
N GLU A 211 7.09 -7.95 -36.92
CA GLU A 211 8.37 -7.78 -36.25
C GLU A 211 8.27 -6.82 -35.05
N LYS A 212 7.47 -5.75 -35.15
CA LYS A 212 7.20 -4.86 -33.99
C LYS A 212 6.50 -5.58 -32.83
N GLU A 213 5.56 -6.48 -33.13
CA GLU A 213 4.88 -7.26 -32.09
C GLU A 213 5.85 -8.23 -31.42
N LYS A 214 6.71 -8.88 -32.20
CA LYS A 214 7.76 -9.77 -31.70
C LYS A 214 8.79 -9.03 -30.84
N GLU A 215 9.23 -7.84 -31.25
CA GLU A 215 10.13 -6.99 -30.46
C GLU A 215 9.50 -6.64 -29.11
N LYS A 216 8.25 -6.17 -29.11
CA LYS A 216 7.50 -5.87 -27.87
C LYS A 216 7.33 -7.10 -26.98
N ALA A 217 7.08 -8.27 -27.56
CA ALA A 217 6.96 -9.52 -26.82
C ALA A 217 8.29 -9.90 -26.14
N MET A 218 9.42 -9.72 -26.84
CA MET A 218 10.75 -9.93 -26.27
C MET A 218 11.08 -8.94 -25.15
N GLU A 219 10.77 -7.65 -25.34
CA GLU A 219 10.95 -6.63 -24.29
C GLU A 219 10.12 -6.94 -23.05
N LEU A 220 8.86 -7.35 -23.23
CA LEU A 220 7.98 -7.73 -22.13
C LEU A 220 8.52 -8.94 -21.37
N GLU A 221 9.05 -9.94 -22.07
CA GLU A 221 9.65 -11.12 -21.45
C GLU A 221 10.92 -10.78 -20.67
N GLN A 222 11.79 -9.93 -21.23
CA GLN A 222 12.97 -9.44 -20.52
C GLN A 222 12.58 -8.67 -19.24
N MET A 223 11.59 -7.78 -19.33
CA MET A 223 11.06 -7.04 -18.18
C MET A 223 10.51 -7.96 -17.09
N LYS A 224 9.83 -9.06 -17.47
CA LYS A 224 9.35 -10.06 -16.51
C LYS A 224 10.52 -10.76 -15.81
N GLN A 225 11.50 -11.24 -16.56
CA GLN A 225 12.68 -11.91 -16.02
C GLN A 225 13.47 -10.99 -15.06
N ASP A 226 13.67 -9.73 -15.44
CA ASP A 226 14.32 -8.73 -14.58
C ASP A 226 13.55 -8.49 -13.27
N ASN A 227 12.21 -8.44 -13.35
CA ASN A 227 11.36 -8.28 -12.17
C ASN A 227 11.37 -9.51 -11.28
N GLU A 228 11.35 -10.71 -11.84
CA GLU A 228 11.49 -11.97 -11.09
C GLU A 228 12.85 -12.06 -10.37
N GLN A 229 13.93 -11.65 -11.03
CA GLN A 229 15.25 -11.58 -10.41
C GLN A 229 15.27 -10.59 -9.25
N LYS A 230 14.71 -9.38 -9.42
CA LYS A 230 14.60 -8.38 -8.35
C LYS A 230 13.79 -8.89 -7.16
N ILE A 231 12.69 -9.59 -7.40
CA ILE A 231 11.88 -10.21 -6.34
C ILE A 231 12.70 -11.25 -5.61
N THR A 232 13.41 -12.11 -6.33
CA THR A 232 14.27 -13.15 -5.75
C THR A 232 15.36 -12.55 -4.87
N ASP A 233 16.07 -11.53 -5.37
CA ASP A 233 17.10 -10.82 -4.61
C ASP A 233 16.54 -10.15 -3.34
N ALA A 234 15.35 -9.56 -3.43
CA ALA A 234 14.66 -8.96 -2.29
C ALA A 234 14.28 -10.01 -1.24
N VAL A 235 13.79 -11.18 -1.66
CA VAL A 235 13.47 -12.30 -0.77
C VAL A 235 14.72 -12.83 -0.06
N ILE A 236 15.84 -13.00 -0.78
CA ILE A 236 17.11 -13.44 -0.18
C ILE A 236 17.58 -12.43 0.88
N LYS A 237 17.57 -11.13 0.57
CA LYS A 237 17.95 -10.06 1.51
C LYS A 237 17.03 -10.04 2.73
N LEU A 238 15.72 -10.19 2.53
CA LEU A 238 14.74 -10.22 3.62
C LEU A 238 14.98 -11.42 4.54
N ASN A 239 15.20 -12.61 3.98
CA ASN A 239 15.48 -13.81 4.75
C ASN A 239 16.78 -13.68 5.58
N ALA A 240 17.84 -13.15 4.97
CA ALA A 240 19.09 -12.86 5.68
C ALA A 240 18.88 -11.87 6.85
N GLN A 241 18.06 -10.82 6.64
CA GLN A 241 17.73 -9.87 7.70
C GLN A 241 16.89 -10.51 8.81
N ILE A 242 15.94 -11.38 8.47
CA ILE A 242 15.14 -12.13 9.45
C ILE A 242 16.04 -13.03 10.31
N GLU A 243 17.00 -13.74 9.71
CA GLU A 243 17.95 -14.57 10.44
C GLU A 243 18.84 -13.74 11.38
N LEU A 244 19.34 -12.60 10.91
CA LEU A 244 20.12 -11.68 11.73
C LEU A 244 19.31 -11.16 12.92
N ASN A 245 18.08 -10.70 12.67
CA ASN A 245 17.18 -10.21 13.72
C ASN A 245 16.84 -11.30 14.74
N LYS A 246 16.63 -12.55 14.28
CA LYS A 246 16.42 -13.70 15.18
C LYS A 246 17.63 -13.95 16.08
N LYS A 247 18.85 -13.86 15.51
CA LYS A 247 20.09 -14.02 16.29
C LYS A 247 20.23 -12.91 17.35
N GLN A 248 20.03 -11.65 16.96
CA GLN A 248 20.07 -10.51 17.88
C GLN A 248 19.03 -10.63 18.99
N THR A 249 17.80 -11.07 18.65
CA THR A 249 16.73 -11.29 19.64
C THR A 249 17.16 -12.32 20.68
N ARG A 250 17.76 -13.44 20.27
CA ARG A 250 18.28 -14.46 21.19
C ARG A 250 19.42 -13.94 22.07
N GLU A 251 20.30 -13.11 21.52
CA GLU A 251 21.39 -12.48 22.28
C GLU A 251 20.83 -11.53 23.36
N TYR A 252 19.86 -10.68 23.00
CA TYR A 252 19.19 -9.81 23.96
C TYR A 252 18.40 -10.57 25.02
N GLU A 253 17.69 -11.64 24.66
CA GLU A 253 17.00 -12.49 25.62
C GLU A 253 17.95 -13.10 26.65
N LYS A 254 19.13 -13.54 26.20
CA LYS A 254 20.19 -14.06 27.10
C LYS A 254 20.72 -12.98 28.02
N GLU A 255 21.03 -11.78 27.50
CA GLU A 255 21.52 -10.66 28.31
C GLU A 255 20.48 -10.22 29.35
N VAL A 256 19.20 -10.15 28.97
CA VAL A 256 18.09 -9.84 29.89
C VAL A 256 17.99 -10.89 30.99
N ALA A 257 18.13 -12.18 30.67
CA ALA A 257 18.10 -13.25 31.67
C ALA A 257 19.28 -13.16 32.65
N GLU A 258 20.49 -12.88 32.16
CA GLU A 258 21.68 -12.69 32.99
C GLU A 258 21.55 -11.48 33.93
N LEU A 259 21.04 -10.34 33.42
CA LEU A 259 20.80 -9.15 34.22
C LEU A 259 19.73 -9.39 35.29
N LYS A 260 18.62 -10.06 34.95
CA LYS A 260 17.59 -10.43 35.92
C LYS A 260 18.14 -11.31 37.04
N SER A 261 19.00 -12.28 36.70
CA SER A 261 19.67 -13.14 37.69
C SER A 261 20.58 -12.33 38.63
N ARG A 262 21.36 -11.38 38.07
CA ARG A 262 22.21 -10.49 38.88
C ARG A 262 21.39 -9.60 39.82
N ILE A 263 20.27 -9.04 39.34
CA ILE A 263 19.36 -8.24 40.17
C ILE A 263 18.81 -9.09 41.31
N ALA A 264 18.31 -10.30 41.02
CA ALA A 264 17.79 -11.20 42.05
C ALA A 264 18.85 -11.54 43.11
N ASN A 265 20.09 -11.81 42.72
CA ASN A 265 21.18 -12.05 43.67
C ASN A 265 21.50 -10.81 44.52
N GLN A 266 21.52 -9.63 43.91
CA GLN A 266 21.75 -8.38 44.64
C GLN A 266 20.62 -8.07 45.62
N ASP A 267 19.37 -8.32 45.24
CA ASP A 267 18.21 -8.15 46.11
C ASP A 267 18.25 -9.11 47.32
N MET A 268 18.69 -10.36 47.11
CA MET A 268 18.91 -11.31 48.19
C MET A 268 19.99 -10.82 49.18
N GLU A 269 21.14 -10.36 48.67
CA GLU A 269 22.20 -9.81 49.52
C GLU A 269 21.75 -8.55 50.27
N LEU A 270 21.04 -7.63 49.61
CA LEU A 270 20.46 -6.43 50.24
C LEU A 270 19.48 -6.80 51.34
N THR A 271 18.65 -7.83 51.12
CA THR A 271 17.71 -8.34 52.14
C THR A 271 18.48 -8.89 53.33
N ARG A 272 19.51 -9.70 53.09
CA ARG A 272 20.37 -10.27 54.15
C ARG A 272 21.03 -9.18 55.00
N VAL A 273 21.64 -8.18 54.35
CA VAL A 273 22.27 -7.03 55.02
C VAL A 273 21.23 -6.22 55.81
N SER A 274 20.07 -5.96 55.22
CA SER A 274 18.99 -5.22 55.88
C SER A 274 18.47 -5.93 57.14
N THR A 275 18.36 -7.25 57.11
CA THR A 275 17.98 -8.06 58.28
C THR A 275 19.03 -8.01 59.36
N ALA A 276 20.31 -8.18 59.03
CA ALA A 276 21.41 -8.12 59.99
C ALA A 276 21.48 -6.74 60.70
N ILE A 277 21.27 -5.65 59.95
CA ILE A 277 21.15 -4.31 60.53
C ILE A 277 19.94 -4.23 61.46
N ALA A 278 18.76 -4.71 61.04
CA ALA A 278 17.57 -4.67 61.89
C ALA A 278 17.75 -5.43 63.22
N GLU A 279 18.42 -6.59 63.18
CA GLU A 279 18.77 -7.39 64.36
C GLU A 279 19.72 -6.64 65.29
N LYS A 280 20.80 -6.06 64.73
CA LYS A 280 21.78 -5.26 65.49
C LYS A 280 21.13 -4.03 66.15
N THR A 281 20.28 -3.30 65.42
CA THR A 281 19.54 -2.15 65.97
C THR A 281 18.64 -2.57 67.13
N THR A 282 17.99 -3.72 67.02
CA THR A 282 17.13 -4.26 68.07
C THR A 282 17.93 -4.65 69.31
N ALA A 283 19.09 -5.29 69.12
CA ALA A 283 20.00 -5.62 70.22
C ALA A 283 20.50 -4.36 70.96
N LEU A 284 20.87 -3.29 70.23
CA LEU A 284 21.28 -2.03 70.84
C LEU A 284 20.16 -1.35 71.63
N ARG A 285 18.91 -1.39 71.14
CA ARG A 285 17.76 -0.89 71.92
C ARG A 285 17.53 -1.69 73.19
N ASN A 286 17.62 -3.01 73.12
CA ASN A 286 17.49 -3.87 74.31
C ASN A 286 18.58 -3.58 75.35
N LEU A 287 19.81 -3.31 74.92
CA LEU A 287 20.90 -2.88 75.80
C LEU A 287 20.61 -1.52 76.44
N LEU A 288 20.06 -0.57 75.67
CA LEU A 288 19.65 0.74 76.18
C LEU A 288 18.59 0.60 77.30
N ASP A 289 17.57 -0.23 77.07
CA ASP A 289 16.52 -0.50 78.06
C ASP A 289 17.08 -1.13 79.34
N GLN A 290 18.05 -2.05 79.20
CA GLN A 290 18.76 -2.65 80.34
C GLN A 290 19.58 -1.61 81.11
N ILE A 291 20.30 -0.72 80.42
CA ILE A 291 21.06 0.37 81.06
C ILE A 291 20.13 1.32 81.82
N TYR A 292 18.95 1.64 81.26
CA TYR A 292 17.96 2.46 81.96
C TYR A 292 17.41 1.80 83.23
N ALA A 293 17.32 0.47 83.27
CA ALA A 293 16.85 -0.28 84.44
C ALA A 293 17.89 -0.45 85.57
N LEU A 294 19.18 -0.21 85.29
CA LEU A 294 20.24 -0.32 86.30
C LEU A 294 20.24 0.87 87.28
N ASP A 295 20.40 0.58 88.57
CA ASP A 295 20.62 1.58 89.63
C ASP A 295 22.12 1.79 89.84
N ILE A 296 22.69 2.69 89.03
CA ILE A 296 24.11 3.02 88.97
C ILE A 296 24.27 4.55 89.01
N ASP A 297 25.49 4.99 89.33
CA ASP A 297 25.89 6.39 89.34
C ASP A 297 25.40 7.15 88.08
N GLN A 298 24.84 8.35 88.27
CA GLN A 298 24.19 9.11 87.20
C GLN A 298 25.15 9.48 86.07
N ASP A 299 26.42 9.75 86.37
CA ASP A 299 27.41 10.13 85.34
C ASP A 299 27.81 8.91 84.50
N VAL A 300 27.97 7.73 85.14
CA VAL A 300 28.24 6.47 84.45
C VAL A 300 27.05 6.04 83.59
N LYS A 301 25.83 6.16 84.12
CA LYS A 301 24.59 5.86 83.39
C LYS A 301 24.44 6.74 82.16
N ARG A 302 24.74 8.03 82.29
CA ARG A 302 24.73 8.99 81.18
C ARG A 302 25.76 8.62 80.11
N GLN A 303 26.99 8.30 80.50
CA GLN A 303 28.06 7.92 79.56
C GLN A 303 27.71 6.64 78.76
N MET A 304 27.12 5.63 79.41
CA MET A 304 26.70 4.38 78.75
C MET A 304 25.50 4.60 77.83
N THR A 305 24.55 5.44 78.24
CA THR A 305 23.39 5.82 77.44
C THR A 305 23.81 6.62 76.20
N ASP A 306 24.69 7.61 76.36
CA ASP A 306 25.20 8.43 75.26
C ASP A 306 26.00 7.57 74.26
N SER A 307 26.77 6.60 74.73
CA SER A 307 27.47 5.63 73.87
C SER A 307 26.50 4.77 73.07
N CYS A 308 25.44 4.24 73.69
CA CYS A 308 24.43 3.45 72.98
C CYS A 308 23.61 4.28 71.99
N LEU A 309 23.26 5.52 72.36
CA LEU A 309 22.56 6.45 71.46
C LEU A 309 23.44 6.83 70.27
N SER A 310 24.75 7.04 70.47
CA SER A 310 25.71 7.27 69.38
C SER A 310 25.81 6.08 68.43
N LEU A 311 25.80 4.85 68.95
CA LEU A 311 25.78 3.63 68.13
C LEU A 311 24.48 3.49 67.33
N ILE A 312 23.32 3.78 67.94
CA ILE A 312 22.01 3.77 67.27
C ILE A 312 21.93 4.89 66.21
N GLU A 313 22.48 6.08 66.50
CA GLU A 313 22.54 7.19 65.55
C GLU A 313 23.43 6.80 64.36
N THR A 314 24.61 6.23 64.63
CA THR A 314 25.53 5.71 63.60
C THR A 314 24.82 4.70 62.70
N GLU A 315 24.16 3.70 63.27
CA GLU A 315 23.44 2.67 62.51
C GLU A 315 22.23 3.23 61.74
N THR A 316 21.54 4.23 62.29
CA THR A 316 20.45 4.93 61.59
C THR A 316 20.98 5.70 60.38
N ILE A 317 22.17 6.28 60.48
CA ILE A 317 22.84 6.97 59.38
C ILE A 317 23.35 5.94 58.35
N GLU A 318 23.94 4.82 58.78
CA GLU A 318 24.35 3.70 57.91
C GLU A 318 23.17 3.21 57.06
N LYS A 319 22.01 2.98 57.69
CA LYS A 319 20.79 2.55 57.00
C LYS A 319 20.24 3.59 56.01
N ARG A 320 20.33 4.89 56.33
CA ARG A 320 19.89 5.96 55.41
C ARG A 320 20.81 6.13 54.20
N LEU A 321 22.11 5.91 54.39
CA LEU A 321 23.12 6.15 53.36
C LEU A 321 23.51 4.88 52.59
N ASN A 322 23.11 3.71 53.09
CA ASN A 322 23.45 2.40 52.56
C ASN A 322 24.97 2.19 52.43
N ILE A 323 25.71 2.55 53.49
CA ILE A 323 27.18 2.49 53.62
C ILE A 323 27.52 2.11 55.06
N GLU A 324 28.50 1.22 55.25
CA GLU A 324 29.12 0.94 56.56
C GLU A 324 29.96 2.14 57.01
N LEU A 325 29.71 2.67 58.21
CA LEU A 325 30.32 3.90 58.72
C LEU A 325 31.24 3.56 59.89
N THR A 326 32.41 4.20 59.92
CA THR A 326 33.18 4.26 61.17
C THR A 326 32.55 5.29 62.12
N GLU A 327 32.85 5.20 63.42
CA GLU A 327 32.43 6.21 64.41
C GLU A 327 32.88 7.63 64.00
N SER A 328 34.04 7.75 63.35
CA SER A 328 34.52 9.02 62.81
C SER A 328 33.67 9.55 61.65
N ASP A 329 33.03 8.67 60.88
CA ASP A 329 32.19 9.03 59.75
C ASP A 329 30.80 9.48 60.22
N SER A 330 30.24 8.83 61.25
CA SER A 330 28.95 9.24 61.81
C SER A 330 29.03 10.59 62.50
N VAL A 331 30.07 10.83 63.32
CA VAL A 331 30.31 12.13 63.96
C VAL A 331 30.47 13.25 62.93
N PHE A 332 31.21 12.99 61.85
CA PHE A 332 31.36 13.93 60.74
C PHE A 332 30.01 14.24 60.08
N LEU A 333 29.21 13.21 59.76
CA LEU A 333 27.91 13.38 59.11
C LEU A 333 26.93 14.14 60.02
N SER A 334 26.88 13.85 61.31
CA SER A 334 26.06 14.59 62.28
C SER A 334 26.52 16.04 62.41
N LYS A 335 27.83 16.32 62.43
CA LYS A 335 28.37 17.71 62.39
C LYS A 335 27.98 18.42 61.08
N LEU A 336 28.12 17.75 59.95
CA LEU A 336 27.79 18.31 58.63
C LEU A 336 26.30 18.63 58.52
N GLN A 337 25.43 17.72 59.00
CA GLN A 337 23.99 17.89 58.97
C GLN A 337 23.50 18.99 59.93
N LYS A 338 24.13 19.14 61.11
CA LYS A 338 23.86 20.26 62.02
C LYS A 338 24.24 21.61 61.41
N LYS A 339 25.36 21.68 60.69
CA LYS A 339 25.84 22.93 60.07
C LYS A 339 25.09 23.26 58.76
N HIS A 340 24.67 22.24 58.02
CA HIS A 340 24.00 22.36 56.72
C HIS A 340 22.75 21.48 56.64
N PRO A 341 21.64 21.87 57.28
CA PRO A 341 20.41 21.06 57.32
C PRO A 341 19.73 20.90 55.95
N ASN A 342 20.11 21.72 54.95
CA ASN A 342 19.52 21.75 53.61
C ASN A 342 20.13 20.71 52.63
N LEU A 343 21.09 19.91 53.08
CA LEU A 343 21.66 18.81 52.30
C LEU A 343 20.70 17.61 52.30
N ASN A 344 20.40 17.07 51.12
CA ASN A 344 19.61 15.84 51.02
C ASN A 344 20.48 14.60 51.24
N GLN A 345 19.85 13.43 51.44
CA GLN A 345 20.56 12.17 51.71
C GLN A 345 21.60 11.82 50.62
N ARG A 346 21.28 12.09 49.34
CA ARG A 346 22.19 11.87 48.21
C ARG A 346 23.44 12.75 48.30
N GLU A 347 23.29 14.00 48.70
CA GLU A 347 24.38 14.97 48.88
C GLU A 347 25.22 14.67 50.13
N LEU A 348 24.62 14.14 51.20
CA LEU A 348 25.34 13.66 52.38
C LEU A 348 26.21 12.45 52.04
N ARG A 349 25.65 11.48 51.29
CA ARG A 349 26.41 10.31 50.78
C ARG A 349 27.59 10.74 49.92
N ILE A 350 27.37 11.68 49.01
CA ILE A 350 28.45 12.22 48.17
C ILE A 350 29.50 12.94 49.03
N SER A 351 29.11 13.73 50.03
CA SER A 351 30.04 14.41 50.94
C SER A 351 30.95 13.43 51.67
N LEU A 352 30.39 12.31 52.14
CA LEU A 352 31.17 11.24 52.76
C LEU A 352 32.18 10.63 51.78
N LEU A 353 31.75 10.28 50.56
CA LEU A 353 32.66 9.71 49.56
C LEU A 353 33.78 10.68 49.17
N VAL A 354 33.49 11.98 49.13
CA VAL A 354 34.51 13.02 48.91
C VAL A 354 35.49 13.09 50.09
N LYS A 355 35.01 12.98 51.34
CA LYS A 355 35.85 12.91 52.55
C LYS A 355 36.77 11.68 52.54
N LEU A 356 36.25 10.53 52.08
CA LEU A 356 36.99 9.28 51.93
C LEU A 356 37.95 9.25 50.73
N ASN A 357 38.15 10.39 50.05
CA ASN A 357 39.07 10.55 48.92
C ASN A 357 38.71 9.76 47.64
N TYR A 358 37.46 9.32 47.45
CA TYR A 358 37.04 8.72 46.19
C TYR A 358 37.11 9.70 45.02
N ASP A 359 37.43 9.18 43.83
CA ASP A 359 37.51 10.02 42.64
C ASP A 359 36.10 10.39 42.11
N THR A 360 36.02 11.40 41.23
CA THR A 360 34.72 11.88 40.73
C THR A 360 34.00 10.85 39.85
N LYS A 361 34.74 9.95 39.19
CA LYS A 361 34.18 8.91 38.31
C LYS A 361 33.63 7.73 39.12
N GLU A 362 34.32 7.35 40.19
CA GLU A 362 33.93 6.35 41.18
C GLU A 362 32.69 6.79 41.94
N ILE A 363 32.65 8.05 42.40
CA ILE A 363 31.45 8.62 43.04
C ILE A 363 30.27 8.62 42.07
N ALA A 364 30.47 9.05 40.82
CA ALA A 364 29.41 9.07 39.82
C ALA A 364 28.85 7.66 39.53
N ARG A 365 29.73 6.67 39.43
CA ARG A 365 29.36 5.26 39.25
C ARG A 365 28.61 4.70 40.46
N SER A 366 29.10 4.97 41.67
CA SER A 366 28.47 4.52 42.93
C SER A 366 27.06 5.10 43.13
N VAL A 367 26.85 6.34 42.69
CA VAL A 367 25.58 7.07 42.85
C VAL A 367 24.67 6.95 41.61
N GLY A 368 25.07 6.19 40.60
CA GLY A 368 24.27 5.87 39.40
C GLY A 368 24.02 7.08 38.47
N ILE A 369 25.01 7.94 38.27
CA ILE A 369 24.92 9.13 37.39
C ILE A 369 26.12 9.27 36.46
N SER A 370 25.96 10.05 35.39
CA SER A 370 27.07 10.44 34.53
C SER A 370 28.02 11.42 35.24
N THR A 371 29.26 11.50 34.77
CA THR A 371 30.26 12.48 35.24
C THR A 371 29.75 13.92 35.11
N ARG A 372 29.04 14.24 34.03
CA ARG A 372 28.35 15.53 33.84
C ARG A 372 27.25 15.77 34.88
N GLY A 373 26.49 14.73 35.22
CA GLY A 373 25.52 14.78 36.32
C GLY A 373 26.19 15.09 37.67
N MET A 374 27.40 14.56 37.88
CA MET A 374 28.18 14.77 39.10
C MET A 374 28.70 16.22 39.22
N GLU A 375 29.08 16.85 38.12
CA GLU A 375 29.45 18.29 38.09
C GLU A 375 28.27 19.20 38.48
N SER A 376 27.06 18.88 37.98
CA SER A 376 25.85 19.61 38.35
C SER A 376 25.54 19.49 39.85
N ILE A 377 25.72 18.29 40.43
CA ILE A 377 25.58 18.10 41.88
C ILE A 377 26.66 18.89 42.64
N ARG A 378 27.92 18.84 42.20
CA ARG A 378 29.02 19.61 42.81
C ARG A 378 28.70 21.10 42.87
N TYR A 379 28.17 21.67 41.79
CA TYR A 379 27.76 23.07 41.75
C TYR A 379 26.64 23.38 42.76
N ARG A 380 25.63 22.51 42.88
CA ARG A 380 24.56 22.67 43.88
C ARG A 380 25.08 22.55 45.29
N MET A 381 25.95 21.58 45.56
CA MET A 381 26.58 21.41 46.87
C MET A 381 27.43 22.62 47.22
N HIS A 382 28.16 23.20 46.27
CA HIS A 382 28.96 24.41 46.49
C HIS A 382 28.11 25.59 46.96
N LYS A 383 26.93 25.80 46.34
CA LYS A 383 25.95 26.79 46.80
C LYS A 383 25.35 26.46 48.17
N LYS A 384 24.96 25.19 48.40
CA LYS A 384 24.33 24.76 49.67
C LYS A 384 25.28 24.80 50.87
N LEU A 385 26.57 24.53 50.64
CA LEU A 385 27.64 24.62 51.64
C LEU A 385 28.14 26.06 51.85
N ASN A 386 27.62 27.02 51.08
CA ASN A 386 27.98 28.45 51.10
C ASN A 386 29.49 28.69 50.93
N LEU A 387 30.10 28.03 49.95
CA LEU A 387 31.53 28.12 49.68
C LEU A 387 31.88 29.29 48.76
N GLY A 388 33.02 29.95 49.01
CA GLY A 388 33.54 31.00 48.12
C GLY A 388 33.99 30.46 46.76
N LYS A 389 34.05 31.32 45.72
CA LYS A 389 34.33 30.93 44.31
C LYS A 389 35.58 30.05 44.11
N HIS A 390 36.56 30.10 45.01
CA HIS A 390 37.81 29.34 44.94
C HIS A 390 37.97 28.30 46.07
N GLN A 391 36.94 28.08 46.89
CA GLN A 391 36.99 27.07 47.94
C GLN A 391 36.61 25.69 47.38
N SER A 392 37.46 24.71 47.64
CA SER A 392 37.22 23.31 47.29
C SER A 392 36.28 22.67 48.31
N ILE A 393 35.22 22.01 47.82
CA ILE A 393 34.33 21.19 48.66
C ILE A 393 35.14 20.16 49.44
N LYS A 394 36.15 19.54 48.80
CA LYS A 394 36.98 18.52 49.44
C LYS A 394 37.70 19.08 50.67
N THR A 395 38.37 20.21 50.53
CA THR A 395 39.10 20.87 51.63
C THR A 395 38.15 21.24 52.76
N TYR A 396 37.00 21.85 52.42
CA TYR A 396 35.98 22.21 53.41
C TYR A 396 35.48 21.01 54.23
N LEU A 397 35.18 19.89 53.57
CA LEU A 397 34.70 18.69 54.24
C LEU A 397 35.80 18.02 55.08
N SER A 398 37.05 18.05 54.63
CA SER A 398 38.20 17.57 55.42
C SER A 398 38.41 18.40 56.68
N ASP A 399 38.36 19.73 56.59
CA ASP A 399 38.52 20.62 57.76
C ASP A 399 37.41 20.40 58.79
N LEU A 400 36.18 20.19 58.32
CA LEU A 400 35.03 19.93 59.18
C LEU A 400 35.12 18.58 59.93
N ALA A 401 35.92 17.64 59.43
CA ALA A 401 36.13 16.34 60.06
C ALA A 401 37.21 16.36 61.15
N VAL A 402 38.14 17.33 61.15
CA VAL A 402 39.34 17.34 62.03
C VAL A 402 39.16 18.17 63.31
N ILE A 403 38.18 19.08 63.36
CA ILE A 403 37.98 19.93 64.55
C ILE A 403 37.33 19.11 65.68
N PHE A 404 38.12 18.79 66.70
CA PHE A 404 37.72 18.13 67.95
C PHE A 404 36.88 19.06 68.83
#